data_AF-A0A4Z0NUY8-F1
#
_entry.id   AF-A0A4Z0NUY8-F1
#
_cell.length_a   1.000
_cell.length_b   1.000
_cell.length_c   1.000
_cell.angle_alpha   90.00
_cell.angle_beta   90.00
_cell.angle_gamma   90.00
#
_symmetry.space_group_name_H-M   'P 1'
#
loop_
_entity.id
_entity.type
_entity.pdbx_description
1 polymer ?
#
loop_
_entity_poly.entity_id
_entity_poly.type
_entity_poly.pdbx_seq_one_letter_code
_entity_poly.pdbx_strand_id
1 'polypeptide(L)'
;MSAVDPNEKLVRMANQIAAFFRAYPQDEAVAGIHKHVTAFWTPRMRDQLVTYCEDGDHGLDPLALTALKIVPRARSPIPDAVADPQEQGLGASDAG
;
A
#
# COMPACT_ATOMS: atom_id res chain seq x y z
N MET A 1 -21.51 -8.11 -16.33
CA MET A 1 -20.62 -7.02 -15.86
C MET A 1 -19.92 -7.59 -14.65
N SER A 2 -18.72 -8.16 -14.84
CA SER A 2 -18.08 -8.94 -13.77
C SER A 2 -17.75 -8.03 -12.59
N ALA A 3 -18.05 -8.51 -11.39
CA ALA A 3 -17.61 -7.91 -10.15
C ALA A 3 -16.08 -7.73 -10.25
N VAL A 4 -15.60 -6.50 -9.99
CA VAL A 4 -14.18 -6.12 -10.06
C VAL A 4 -13.32 -7.21 -9.43
N ASP A 5 -12.34 -7.73 -10.16
CA ASP A 5 -11.47 -8.79 -9.67
C ASP A 5 -10.81 -8.36 -8.34
N PRO A 6 -10.84 -9.18 -7.28
CA PRO A 6 -10.32 -8.79 -5.98
C PRO A 6 -8.86 -8.30 -6.02
N ASN A 7 -8.07 -8.87 -6.93
CA ASN A 7 -6.67 -8.47 -7.16
C ASN A 7 -6.57 -7.08 -7.81
N GLU A 8 -7.39 -6.78 -8.82
CA GLU A 8 -7.43 -5.47 -9.45
C GLU A 8 -7.81 -4.38 -8.44
N LYS A 9 -8.72 -4.68 -7.51
CA LYS A 9 -9.06 -3.76 -6.41
C LYS A 9 -7.86 -3.48 -5.53
N LEU A 10 -7.11 -4.52 -5.13
CA LEU A 10 -5.90 -4.35 -4.31
C LEU A 10 -4.81 -3.56 -5.06
N VAL A 11 -4.59 -3.85 -6.35
CA VAL A 11 -3.66 -3.08 -7.20
C VAL A 11 -4.06 -1.61 -7.24
N ARG A 12 -5.34 -1.31 -7.47
CA ARG A 12 -5.84 0.07 -7.50
C ARG A 12 -5.59 0.79 -6.18
N MET A 13 -5.91 0.15 -5.05
CA MET A 13 -5.68 0.72 -3.72
C MET A 13 -4.20 0.97 -3.47
N ALA A 14 -3.33 0.01 -3.78
CA ALA A 14 -1.88 0.17 -3.64
C ALA A 14 -1.33 1.32 -4.51
N ASN A 15 -1.83 1.46 -5.73
CA ASN A 15 -1.46 2.56 -6.63
C ASN A 15 -1.92 3.93 -6.13
N GLN A 16 -3.10 4.00 -5.49
CA GLN A 16 -3.57 5.24 -4.84
C GLN A 16 -2.65 5.66 -3.69
N ILE A 17 -2.20 4.70 -2.88
CA ILE A 17 -1.22 4.94 -1.82
C ILE A 17 0.11 5.41 -2.43
N ALA A 18 0.60 4.72 -3.47
CA ALA A 18 1.85 5.10 -4.14
C ALA A 18 1.78 6.52 -4.75
N ALA A 19 0.66 6.88 -5.36
CA ALA A 19 0.45 8.21 -5.93
C ALA A 19 0.58 9.32 -4.89
N PHE A 20 0.07 9.11 -3.67
CA PHE A 20 0.27 10.05 -2.56
C PHE A 20 1.75 10.21 -2.20
N PHE A 21 2.49 9.09 -2.12
CA PHE A 21 3.90 9.11 -1.72
C PHE A 21 4.88 9.54 -2.82
N ARG A 22 4.44 9.69 -4.08
CA ARG A 22 5.31 10.11 -5.21
C ARG A 22 5.95 11.48 -5.04
N ALA A 23 5.41 12.34 -4.17
CA ALA A 23 5.99 13.65 -3.89
C ALA A 23 7.24 13.59 -2.99
N TYR A 24 7.53 12.44 -2.37
CA TYR A 24 8.67 12.24 -1.47
C TYR A 24 9.85 11.57 -2.18
N PRO A 25 11.06 11.66 -1.62
CA PRO A 25 12.21 10.87 -2.06
C PRO A 25 11.86 9.38 -2.13
N GLN A 26 12.44 8.65 -3.08
CA GLN A 26 12.05 7.26 -3.36
C GLN A 26 12.13 6.34 -2.13
N ASP A 27 13.19 6.48 -1.33
CA ASP A 27 13.44 5.71 -0.12
C ASP A 27 12.42 6.01 0.98
N GLU A 28 12.07 7.29 1.16
CA GLU A 28 11.01 7.74 2.08
C GLU A 28 9.63 7.29 1.60
N ALA A 29 9.36 7.40 0.30
CA ALA A 29 8.11 6.96 -0.32
C ALA A 29 7.88 5.46 -0.10
N VAL A 30 8.89 4.63 -0.37
CA VAL A 30 8.83 3.18 -0.12
C VAL A 30 8.61 2.89 1.37
N ALA A 31 9.29 3.63 2.27
CA ALA A 31 9.10 3.49 3.71
C ALA A 31 7.67 3.84 4.16
N GLY A 32 7.11 4.93 3.64
CA GLY A 32 5.74 5.36 3.91
C GLY A 32 4.69 4.37 3.41
N ILE A 33 4.84 3.89 2.16
CA ILE A 33 3.92 2.90 1.57
C ILE A 33 3.97 1.59 2.37
N HIS A 34 5.16 1.05 2.65
CA HIS A 34 5.31 -0.21 3.39
C HIS A 34 4.67 -0.12 4.78
N LYS A 35 4.90 1.00 5.48
CA LYS A 35 4.30 1.26 6.79
C LYS A 35 2.78 1.33 6.70
N HIS A 36 2.24 2.07 5.75
CA HIS A 36 0.78 2.22 5.57
C HIS A 36 0.13 0.87 5.26
N VAL A 37 0.66 0.13 4.29
CA VAL A 37 0.14 -1.19 3.92
C VAL A 37 0.23 -2.16 5.11
N THR A 38 1.32 -2.17 5.87
CA THR A 38 1.46 -3.05 7.04
C THR A 38 0.54 -2.66 8.20
N ALA A 39 0.25 -1.37 8.39
CA ALA A 39 -0.63 -0.90 9.44
C ALA A 39 -2.11 -1.17 9.15
N PHE A 40 -2.55 -0.97 7.90
CA PHE A 40 -3.97 -1.00 7.55
C PHE A 40 -4.43 -2.27 6.83
N TRP A 41 -3.53 -3.03 6.20
CA TRP A 41 -3.91 -4.23 5.45
C TRP A 41 -3.65 -5.50 6.26
N THR A 42 -4.54 -6.47 6.09
CA THR A 42 -4.35 -7.79 6.69
C THR A 42 -3.16 -8.53 6.06
N PRO A 43 -2.52 -9.48 6.77
CA PRO A 43 -1.49 -10.34 6.18
C PRO A 43 -1.94 -11.02 4.88
N ARG A 44 -3.19 -11.47 4.84
CA ARG A 44 -3.80 -12.12 3.66
C ARG A 44 -3.86 -11.20 2.43
N MET A 45 -4.25 -9.94 2.60
CA MET A 45 -4.31 -8.99 1.48
C MET A 45 -2.92 -8.73 0.88
N ARG A 46 -1.90 -8.63 1.74
CA ARG A 46 -0.51 -8.44 1.31
C ARG A 46 0.00 -9.65 0.53
N ASP A 47 -0.22 -10.85 1.07
CA ASP A 47 0.16 -12.12 0.44
C ASP A 47 -0.53 -12.32 -0.92
N GLN A 48 -1.83 -12.01 -0.99
CA GLN A 48 -2.60 -12.06 -2.23
C GLN A 48 -2.04 -11.10 -3.30
N LEU A 49 -1.70 -9.86 -2.91
CA LEU A 49 -1.14 -8.88 -3.84
C LEU A 49 0.28 -9.28 -4.30
N VAL A 50 1.11 -9.81 -3.40
CA VAL A 50 2.46 -10.30 -3.73
C VAL A 50 2.37 -11.47 -4.71
N THR A 51 1.52 -12.45 -4.43
CA THR A 51 1.29 -13.62 -5.30
C THR A 51 0.79 -13.19 -6.68
N TYR A 52 -0.17 -12.26 -6.74
CA TYR A 52 -0.68 -11.73 -8.00
C TYR A 52 0.41 -11.02 -8.83
N CYS A 53 1.39 -10.40 -8.18
CA CYS A 53 2.50 -9.74 -8.87
C CYS A 53 3.60 -10.70 -9.38
N GLU A 54 3.51 -12.00 -9.09
CA GLU A 54 4.41 -13.00 -9.68
C GLU A 54 3.99 -13.37 -11.10
N ASP A 55 2.71 -13.18 -11.44
CA ASP A 55 2.12 -13.44 -12.76
C ASP A 55 2.09 -12.16 -13.63
N GLY A 56 3.17 -11.90 -14.37
CA GLY A 56 3.15 -10.97 -15.51
C GLY A 56 2.97 -9.48 -15.20
N ASP A 57 2.38 -8.73 -16.14
CA ASP A 57 2.14 -7.28 -15.99
C ASP A 57 0.89 -7.03 -15.14
N HIS A 58 1.12 -6.71 -13.87
CA HIS A 58 0.13 -6.56 -12.83
C HIS A 58 -0.38 -5.11 -12.66
N GLY A 59 0.14 -4.15 -13.44
CA GLY A 59 -0.29 -2.74 -13.38
C GLY A 59 -0.01 -2.03 -12.03
N LEU A 60 0.87 -2.60 -11.21
CA LEU A 60 1.22 -2.07 -9.89
C LEU A 60 2.33 -1.03 -10.02
N ASP A 61 2.21 0.08 -9.29
CA ASP A 61 3.23 1.11 -9.24
C ASP A 61 4.56 0.54 -8.69
N PRO A 62 5.72 0.86 -9.30
CA PRO A 62 7.01 0.34 -8.86
C PRO A 62 7.35 0.65 -7.39
N LEU A 63 6.89 1.78 -6.86
CA LEU A 63 7.08 2.14 -5.45
C LEU A 63 6.28 1.19 -4.53
N ALA A 64 5.03 0.91 -4.89
CA ALA A 64 4.19 -0.05 -4.15
C ALA A 64 4.76 -1.47 -4.23
N LEU A 65 5.19 -1.91 -5.42
CA LEU A 65 5.82 -3.22 -5.59
C LEU A 65 7.07 -3.37 -4.71
N THR A 66 7.92 -2.33 -4.70
CA THR A 66 9.13 -2.32 -3.87
C THR A 66 8.76 -2.39 -2.39
N ALA A 67 7.81 -1.57 -1.95
CA ALA A 67 7.35 -1.52 -0.57
C ALA A 67 6.72 -2.84 -0.08
N LEU A 68 6.19 -3.67 -0.97
CA LEU A 68 5.66 -5.00 -0.63
C LEU A 68 6.74 -6.08 -0.53
N LYS A 69 7.85 -5.91 -1.26
CA LYS A 69 8.92 -6.93 -1.37
C LYS A 69 10.06 -6.75 -0.37
N ILE A 70 10.25 -5.53 0.15
CA ILE A 70 11.35 -5.25 1.08
C ILE A 70 10.85 -4.64 2.38
N VAL A 71 11.63 -4.79 3.44
CA VAL A 71 11.51 -3.98 4.65
C VAL A 71 12.44 -2.77 4.51
N PRO A 72 11.91 -1.55 4.27
CA PRO A 72 12.72 -0.35 4.09
C PRO A 72 13.42 0.04 5.39
N ARG A 73 14.66 0.54 5.24
CA ARG A 73 15.47 1.06 6.35
C ARG A 73 15.26 2.55 6.61
N ALA A 74 14.79 3.29 5.59
CA ALA A 74 14.48 4.70 5.70
C ALA A 74 13.27 4.92 6.62
N ARG A 75 13.18 6.13 7.18
CA ARG A 75 12.01 6.53 7.97
C ARG A 75 10.90 6.97 7.03
N SER A 76 9.66 6.62 7.36
CA SER A 76 8.48 7.17 6.70
C SER A 76 8.48 8.70 6.82
N PRO A 77 8.16 9.45 5.75
CA PRO A 77 8.06 10.91 5.79
C PRO A 77 6.88 11.38 6.64
N ILE A 78 5.90 10.49 6.85
CA ILE A 78 4.75 10.70 7.73
C ILE A 78 5.14 10.28 9.17
N PRO A 79 5.11 11.20 10.15
CA PRO A 79 5.39 10.90 11.57
C PRO A 79 4.41 9.88 12.16
N ASP A 80 4.86 9.07 13.12
CA ASP A 80 4.02 8.05 13.78
C ASP A 80 2.77 8.64 14.47
N ALA A 81 2.85 9.88 14.98
CA ALA A 81 1.75 10.52 15.72
C ALA A 81 0.48 10.81 14.88
N VAL A 82 0.58 10.87 13.56
CA VAL A 82 -0.59 11.05 12.66
C VAL A 82 -1.10 9.72 12.09
N ALA A 83 -0.40 8.61 12.36
CA ALA A 83 -0.71 7.27 11.90
C ALA A 83 -1.04 6.34 13.07
N ASP A 84 -1.53 6.88 14.19
CA ASP A 84 -2.13 6.06 15.24
C ASP A 84 -3.46 5.50 14.71
N PRO A 85 -3.56 4.18 14.45
CA PRO A 85 -4.77 3.59 13.87
C PRO A 85 -5.95 3.58 14.85
N GLN A 86 -5.73 3.87 16.14
CA GLN A 86 -6.75 3.85 17.17
C GLN A 86 -7.44 5.21 17.35
N GLU A 87 -6.78 6.31 17.00
CA GLU A 87 -7.36 7.66 17.07
C GLU A 87 -8.11 8.11 15.80
N GLN A 88 -7.88 7.46 14.65
CA GLN A 88 -8.64 7.72 13.42
C GLN A 88 -9.97 6.93 13.38
N GLY A 89 -10.79 7.12 14.41
CA GLY A 89 -12.24 7.05 14.24
C GLY A 89 -12.67 8.21 13.34
N LEU A 90 -13.36 7.91 12.24
CA LEU A 90 -13.98 8.88 11.31
C LEU A 90 -13.10 9.38 10.15
N GLY A 91 -12.65 8.46 9.29
CA GLY A 91 -12.22 8.77 7.94
C GLY A 91 -12.44 7.56 7.04
N ALA A 92 -13.53 7.55 6.27
CA ALA A 92 -13.94 6.45 5.41
C ALA A 92 -12.79 6.02 4.48
N SER A 93 -12.17 4.89 4.79
CA SER A 93 -11.42 4.09 3.82
C SER A 93 -12.35 2.96 3.40
N ASP A 94 -12.93 3.09 2.21
CA ASP A 94 -13.97 2.24 1.62
C ASP A 94 -13.50 0.79 1.37
N ALA A 95 -13.21 0.07 2.44
CA ALA A 95 -13.13 -1.38 2.48
C ALA A 95 -14.55 -1.96 2.62
N GLY A 96 -15.38 -1.71 1.60
CA GLY A 96 -16.62 -2.44 1.32
C GLY A 96 -16.44 -3.34 0.12
#